data_AF-A0A3M1GG22-F1
#
_entry.id   AF-A0A3M1GG22-F1
#
_cell.length_a   1.000
_cell.length_b   1.000
_cell.length_c   1.000
_cell.angle_alpha   90.00
_cell.angle_beta   90.00
_cell.angle_gamma   90.00
#
_symmetry.space_group_name_H-M   'P 1'
#
loop_
_entity.id
_entity.type
_entity.pdbx_description
1 polymer ?
#
loop_
_entity_poly.entity_id
_entity_poly.type
_entity_poly.pdbx_seq_one_letter_code
_entity_poly.pdbx_strand_id
1 'polypeptide(L)'
;MARPIASFACALIPLLVLTGVLSPRLEAVSLGDDRAAVVAELGEPAGEVATEGVTVLVYPRGEIRLREGRVSAINLVSPAEHAARLARAETERRERLTRLEEEGRRLKASRASDPEFLRLPPHAQLQFWRSFASRYPMVSIDAELQALRERIETEKQLRELEAASDDRLARLETRVEEAEARARQLELQANALRHFNRRSSSRYHYGSAIIIGAGGYCPPVRPIRPLPHPPRPVPYADSITEARARAMADIEASRRAIYSEIETP
;
A
#
# COMPACT_ATOMS: atom_id res chain seq x y z
N MET A 1 -13.57 35.80 -10.41
CA MET A 1 -12.68 35.52 -11.57
C MET A 1 -13.53 34.93 -12.68
N ALA A 2 -13.81 35.75 -13.69
CA ALA A 2 -14.75 35.47 -14.78
C ALA A 2 -14.06 34.73 -15.93
N ARG A 3 -14.71 33.71 -16.50
CA ARG A 3 -14.28 33.03 -17.73
C ARG A 3 -15.22 33.44 -18.88
N PRO A 4 -14.69 33.84 -20.05
CA PRO A 4 -15.52 34.26 -21.18
C PRO A 4 -16.08 33.05 -21.96
N ILE A 5 -17.31 33.24 -22.43
CA ILE A 5 -18.09 32.34 -23.29
C ILE A 5 -17.63 32.58 -24.73
N ALA A 6 -17.09 31.55 -25.38
CA ALA A 6 -16.73 31.61 -26.80
C ALA A 6 -17.93 31.20 -27.66
N SER A 7 -18.50 32.19 -28.35
CA SER A 7 -19.44 32.04 -29.46
C SER A 7 -18.84 31.20 -30.58
N PHE A 8 -19.52 30.12 -30.97
CA PHE A 8 -19.26 29.44 -32.23
C PHE A 8 -20.35 29.76 -33.25
N ALA A 9 -19.86 30.26 -34.38
CA ALA A 9 -20.59 30.84 -35.47
C ALA A 9 -21.47 29.81 -36.19
N CYS A 10 -22.68 30.28 -36.47
CA CYS A 10 -23.69 29.70 -37.34
C CYS A 10 -23.14 29.59 -38.78
N ALA A 11 -22.88 28.36 -39.24
CA ALA A 11 -22.58 28.08 -40.64
C ALA A 11 -23.76 27.32 -41.25
N LEU A 12 -24.52 28.06 -42.06
CA LEU A 12 -25.67 27.66 -42.85
C LEU A 12 -25.19 26.71 -43.97
N ILE A 13 -25.61 25.44 -43.96
CA ILE A 13 -25.34 24.48 -45.06
C ILE A 13 -26.67 24.19 -45.78
N PRO A 14 -26.73 24.34 -47.12
CA PRO A 14 -27.96 24.24 -47.87
C PRO A 14 -28.42 22.79 -48.05
N LEU A 15 -29.69 22.64 -47.72
CA LEU A 15 -30.69 21.65 -48.12
C LEU A 15 -30.51 21.13 -49.57
N LEU A 16 -29.92 19.95 -49.76
CA LEU A 16 -29.98 19.19 -51.01
C LEU A 16 -31.01 18.06 -50.87
N VAL A 17 -32.23 18.34 -51.32
CA VAL A 17 -33.33 17.39 -51.43
C VAL A 17 -33.06 16.49 -52.64
N LEU A 18 -32.42 15.34 -52.40
CA LEU A 18 -32.39 14.25 -53.36
C LEU A 18 -33.44 13.21 -52.94
N THR A 19 -34.69 13.44 -53.37
CA THR A 19 -35.79 12.48 -53.30
C THR A 19 -35.54 11.32 -54.27
N GLY A 20 -34.62 10.44 -53.90
CA GLY A 20 -34.56 9.10 -54.46
C GLY A 20 -35.63 8.25 -53.79
N VAL A 21 -36.72 7.97 -54.50
CA VAL A 21 -37.74 6.99 -54.12
C VAL A 21 -37.07 5.61 -54.15
N LEU A 22 -36.38 5.25 -53.07
CA LEU A 22 -36.09 3.85 -52.77
C LEU A 22 -37.40 3.22 -52.29
N SER A 23 -38.15 2.66 -53.24
CA SER A 23 -39.14 1.65 -52.90
C SER A 23 -38.42 0.55 -52.11
N PRO A 24 -38.82 0.25 -50.86
CA PRO A 24 -38.34 -0.95 -50.21
C PRO A 24 -38.98 -2.13 -50.95
N ARG A 25 -38.31 -2.62 -52.00
CA ARG A 25 -38.52 -3.98 -52.49
C ARG A 25 -37.94 -4.86 -51.41
N LEU A 26 -38.82 -5.33 -50.55
CA LEU A 26 -38.52 -6.21 -49.45
C LEU A 26 -39.28 -7.49 -49.80
N GLU A 27 -38.58 -8.63 -49.89
CA GLU A 27 -39.09 -9.99 -50.19
C GLU A 27 -38.83 -10.57 -51.60
N ALA A 28 -37.66 -10.36 -52.20
CA ALA A 28 -37.39 -10.98 -53.51
C ALA A 28 -36.37 -12.13 -53.51
N VAL A 29 -35.92 -12.64 -52.36
CA VAL A 29 -35.09 -13.86 -52.36
C VAL A 29 -36.00 -15.09 -52.34
N SER A 30 -35.92 -15.87 -53.41
CA SER A 30 -36.70 -17.10 -53.61
C SER A 30 -35.82 -18.34 -53.45
N LEU A 31 -36.46 -19.48 -53.18
CA LEU A 31 -35.76 -20.77 -53.20
C LEU A 31 -35.26 -21.05 -54.63
N GLY A 32 -34.00 -21.48 -54.76
CA GLY A 32 -33.35 -21.77 -56.04
C GLY A 32 -32.50 -20.64 -56.62
N ASP A 33 -32.58 -19.43 -56.07
CA ASP A 33 -31.74 -18.29 -56.47
C ASP A 33 -30.25 -18.61 -56.26
N ASP A 34 -29.41 -18.01 -57.10
CA ASP A 34 -27.96 -18.15 -56.96
C ASP A 34 -27.40 -17.16 -55.94
N ARG A 35 -26.16 -17.40 -55.49
CA ARG A 35 -25.48 -16.54 -54.52
C ARG A 35 -25.43 -15.07 -54.97
N ALA A 36 -25.22 -14.82 -56.27
CA ALA A 36 -25.08 -13.47 -56.80
C ALA A 36 -26.38 -12.67 -56.66
N ALA A 37 -27.53 -13.30 -56.94
CA ALA A 37 -28.84 -12.70 -56.75
C ALA A 37 -29.13 -12.38 -55.27
N VAL A 38 -28.78 -13.30 -54.37
CA VAL A 38 -28.94 -13.07 -52.92
C VAL A 38 -28.11 -11.88 -52.44
N VAL A 39 -26.85 -11.80 -52.87
CA VAL A 39 -25.94 -10.70 -52.48
C VAL A 39 -26.39 -9.37 -53.11
N ALA A 40 -26.92 -9.39 -54.33
CA ALA A 40 -27.45 -8.18 -54.97
C ALA A 40 -28.66 -7.61 -54.21
N GLU A 41 -29.53 -8.47 -53.66
CA GLU A 41 -30.75 -8.06 -52.96
C GLU A 41 -30.52 -7.72 -51.49
N LEU A 42 -29.74 -8.53 -50.77
CA LEU A 42 -29.53 -8.40 -49.31
C LEU A 42 -28.21 -7.72 -48.93
N GLY A 43 -27.33 -7.50 -49.89
CA GLY A 43 -25.96 -7.05 -49.67
C GLY A 43 -25.01 -8.18 -49.29
N GLU A 44 -23.80 -7.78 -48.93
CA GLU A 44 -22.75 -8.71 -48.49
C GLU A 44 -23.12 -9.38 -47.15
N PRO A 45 -22.95 -10.71 -47.03
CA PRO A 45 -23.20 -11.42 -45.78
C PRO A 45 -22.17 -11.02 -44.70
N ALA A 46 -22.60 -11.05 -43.44
CA ALA A 46 -21.74 -10.79 -42.28
C ALA A 46 -20.73 -11.91 -42.03
N GLY A 47 -21.04 -13.12 -42.50
CA GLY A 47 -20.15 -14.28 -42.45
C GLY A 47 -20.62 -15.37 -43.41
N GLU A 48 -19.69 -16.23 -43.80
CA GLU A 48 -19.94 -17.36 -44.68
C GLU A 48 -19.30 -18.62 -44.08
N VAL A 49 -20.07 -19.70 -43.99
CA VAL A 49 -19.60 -21.00 -43.49
C VAL A 49 -19.93 -22.07 -44.52
N ALA A 50 -18.91 -22.69 -45.11
CA ALA A 50 -19.07 -23.75 -46.10
C ALA A 50 -18.72 -25.12 -45.49
N THR A 51 -19.65 -26.06 -45.57
CA THR A 51 -19.50 -27.44 -45.06
C THR A 51 -20.10 -28.41 -46.08
N GLU A 52 -19.30 -29.37 -46.56
CA GLU A 52 -19.70 -30.52 -47.39
C GLU A 52 -20.93 -30.29 -48.30
N GLY A 53 -20.80 -29.36 -49.26
CA GLY A 53 -21.84 -29.09 -50.26
C GLY A 53 -22.98 -28.15 -49.82
N VAL A 54 -22.94 -27.66 -48.58
CA VAL A 54 -23.84 -26.63 -48.05
C VAL A 54 -23.05 -25.39 -47.64
N THR A 55 -23.47 -24.22 -48.11
CA THR A 55 -22.90 -22.92 -47.75
C THR A 55 -23.95 -22.14 -46.97
N VAL A 56 -23.63 -21.71 -45.76
CA VAL A 56 -24.51 -20.89 -44.91
C VAL A 56 -24.02 -19.45 -44.97
N LEU A 57 -24.85 -18.56 -45.51
CA LEU A 57 -24.64 -17.12 -45.48
C LEU A 57 -25.33 -16.55 -44.25
N VAL A 58 -24.55 -15.91 -43.38
CA VAL A 58 -25.02 -15.31 -42.14
C VAL A 58 -25.26 -13.84 -42.38
N TYR A 59 -26.49 -13.40 -42.15
CA TYR A 59 -26.92 -12.00 -42.22
C TYR A 59 -27.35 -11.52 -40.83
N PRO A 60 -27.38 -10.20 -40.56
CA PRO A 60 -27.87 -9.68 -39.27
C PRO A 60 -29.29 -10.16 -38.93
N ARG A 61 -30.13 -10.34 -39.96
CA ARG A 61 -31.54 -10.75 -39.84
C ARG A 61 -31.76 -12.26 -39.82
N GLY A 62 -30.72 -13.09 -39.96
CA GLY A 62 -30.85 -14.54 -39.98
C GLY A 62 -29.86 -15.21 -40.93
N GLU A 63 -30.21 -16.40 -41.43
CA GLU A 63 -29.31 -17.18 -42.28
C GLU A 63 -30.00 -17.66 -43.56
N ILE A 64 -29.22 -17.75 -44.64
CA ILE A 64 -29.62 -18.36 -45.90
C ILE A 64 -28.69 -19.54 -46.15
N ARG A 65 -29.26 -20.72 -46.43
CA ARG A 65 -28.49 -21.91 -46.78
C ARG A 65 -28.53 -22.12 -48.28
N LEU A 66 -27.36 -22.27 -48.88
CA LEU A 66 -27.20 -22.70 -50.25
C LEU A 66 -26.73 -24.14 -50.30
N ARG A 67 -27.31 -24.94 -51.18
CA ARG A 67 -26.83 -26.27 -51.53
C ARG A 67 -26.47 -26.25 -53.00
N GLU A 68 -25.25 -26.69 -53.33
CA GLU A 68 -24.76 -26.66 -54.72
C GLU A 68 -24.85 -25.25 -55.36
N GLY A 69 -24.60 -24.21 -54.56
CA GLY A 69 -24.63 -22.80 -55.01
C GLY A 69 -26.02 -22.18 -55.16
N ARG A 70 -27.10 -22.90 -54.80
CA ARG A 70 -28.49 -22.40 -54.88
C ARG A 70 -29.18 -22.36 -53.53
N VAL A 71 -30.03 -21.36 -53.30
CA VAL A 71 -30.78 -21.19 -52.05
C VAL A 71 -31.68 -22.40 -51.79
N SER A 72 -31.35 -23.16 -50.75
CA SER A 72 -32.13 -24.33 -50.30
C SER A 72 -33.03 -24.01 -49.11
N ALA A 73 -32.69 -23.02 -48.29
CA ALA A 73 -33.51 -22.59 -47.15
C ALA A 73 -33.27 -21.12 -46.82
N ILE A 74 -34.33 -20.41 -46.44
CA ILE A 74 -34.30 -19.00 -46.02
C ILE A 74 -34.87 -18.94 -44.60
N ASN A 75 -34.05 -18.48 -43.66
CA ASN A 75 -34.46 -18.23 -42.28
C ASN A 75 -34.13 -16.79 -41.92
N LEU A 76 -34.87 -15.85 -42.55
CA LEU A 76 -34.75 -14.42 -42.30
C LEU A 76 -35.99 -13.92 -41.58
N VAL A 77 -35.80 -13.17 -40.50
CA VAL A 77 -36.91 -12.46 -39.85
C VAL A 77 -37.18 -11.12 -40.54
N SER A 78 -38.40 -10.60 -40.40
CA SER A 78 -38.76 -9.29 -40.96
C SER A 78 -37.91 -8.17 -40.32
N PRO A 79 -37.72 -7.01 -40.99
CA PRO A 79 -36.93 -5.91 -40.42
C PRO A 79 -37.55 -5.40 -39.12
N ALA A 80 -38.87 -5.36 -39.04
CA ALA A 80 -39.61 -4.95 -37.84
C ALA A 80 -39.39 -5.93 -36.68
N GLU A 81 -39.45 -7.24 -36.93
CA GLU A 81 -39.15 -8.26 -35.91
C GLU A 81 -37.70 -8.22 -35.45
N HIS A 82 -36.76 -8.01 -36.37
CA HIS A 82 -35.34 -7.86 -36.04
C HIS A 82 -35.11 -6.64 -35.16
N ALA A 83 -35.69 -5.49 -35.50
CA ALA A 83 -35.60 -4.27 -34.70
C ALA A 83 -36.21 -4.47 -33.30
N ALA A 84 -37.38 -5.12 -33.22
CA ALA A 84 -38.01 -5.45 -31.94
C ALA A 84 -37.14 -6.40 -31.09
N ARG A 85 -36.48 -7.38 -31.70
CA ARG A 85 -35.55 -8.30 -31.02
C ARG A 85 -34.33 -7.57 -30.48
N LEU A 86 -33.73 -6.66 -31.26
CA LEU A 86 -32.60 -5.85 -30.81
C LEU A 86 -32.99 -4.94 -29.64
N ALA A 87 -34.15 -4.28 -29.73
CA ALA A 87 -34.64 -3.42 -28.65
C ALA A 87 -34.85 -4.22 -27.35
N ARG A 88 -35.47 -5.41 -27.43
CA ARG A 88 -35.63 -6.31 -26.27
C ARG A 88 -34.30 -6.77 -25.70
N ALA A 89 -33.37 -7.18 -26.56
CA ALA A 89 -32.03 -7.61 -26.13
C ALA A 89 -31.26 -6.47 -25.44
N GLU A 90 -31.42 -5.23 -25.92
CA GLU A 90 -30.81 -4.07 -25.28
C GLU A 90 -31.45 -3.76 -23.92
N THR A 91 -32.78 -3.81 -23.81
CA THR A 91 -33.47 -3.61 -22.52
C THR A 91 -33.07 -4.69 -21.52
N GLU A 92 -33.07 -5.97 -21.92
CA GLU A 92 -32.65 -7.09 -21.07
C GLU A 92 -31.19 -6.96 -20.65
N ARG A 93 -30.30 -6.52 -21.56
CA ARG A 93 -28.89 -6.25 -21.24
C ARG A 93 -28.78 -5.13 -20.20
N ARG A 94 -29.50 -4.03 -20.36
CA ARG A 94 -29.50 -2.91 -19.41
C ARG A 94 -30.00 -3.36 -18.04
N GLU A 95 -31.13 -4.06 -17.99
CA GLU A 95 -31.69 -4.63 -16.75
C GLU A 95 -30.78 -5.66 -16.09
N ARG A 96 -30.01 -6.42 -16.86
CA ARG A 96 -29.02 -7.34 -16.33
C ARG A 96 -27.85 -6.59 -15.70
N LEU A 97 -27.36 -5.54 -16.36
CA LEU A 97 -26.27 -4.72 -15.84
C LEU A 97 -26.67 -3.99 -14.55
N THR A 98 -27.87 -3.40 -14.50
CA THR A 98 -28.36 -2.74 -13.27
C THR A 98 -28.50 -3.72 -12.12
N ARG A 99 -29.03 -4.93 -12.36
CA ARG A 99 -29.10 -5.99 -11.34
C ARG A 99 -27.72 -6.39 -10.82
N LEU A 100 -26.75 -6.61 -11.71
CA LEU A 100 -25.38 -6.95 -11.32
C LEU A 100 -24.72 -5.82 -10.53
N GLU A 101 -24.97 -4.57 -10.90
CA GLU A 101 -24.46 -3.42 -10.18
C GLU A 101 -25.05 -3.33 -8.76
N GLU A 102 -26.36 -3.48 -8.61
CA GLU A 102 -27.03 -3.50 -7.31
C GLU A 102 -26.56 -4.65 -6.42
N GLU A 103 -26.42 -5.85 -7.00
CA GLU A 103 -25.88 -7.02 -6.31
C GLU A 103 -24.44 -6.77 -5.84
N GLY A 104 -23.60 -6.24 -6.73
CA GLY A 104 -22.22 -5.88 -6.41
C GLY A 104 -22.16 -4.83 -5.31
N ARG A 105 -22.96 -3.76 -5.37
CA ARG A 105 -23.02 -2.73 -4.32
C ARG A 105 -23.45 -3.30 -2.97
N ARG A 106 -24.44 -4.19 -2.94
CA ARG A 106 -24.89 -4.87 -1.71
C ARG A 106 -23.80 -5.78 -1.13
N LEU A 107 -23.17 -6.59 -1.97
CA LEU A 107 -22.09 -7.49 -1.55
C LEU A 107 -20.88 -6.71 -1.04
N LYS A 108 -20.51 -5.63 -1.73
CA LYS A 108 -19.47 -4.69 -1.30
C LYS A 108 -19.77 -4.13 0.07
N ALA A 109 -20.96 -3.56 0.27
CA ALA A 109 -21.37 -2.97 1.54
C ALA A 109 -21.38 -4.02 2.67
N SER A 110 -21.90 -5.22 2.41
CA SER A 110 -21.92 -6.32 3.38
C SER A 110 -20.51 -6.77 3.76
N ARG A 111 -19.57 -6.82 2.83
CA ARG A 111 -18.19 -7.26 3.12
C ARG A 111 -17.35 -6.17 3.77
N ALA A 112 -17.60 -4.90 3.42
CA ALA A 112 -16.94 -3.78 4.07
C ALA A 112 -17.33 -3.65 5.55
N SER A 113 -18.55 -4.05 5.93
CA SER A 113 -19.02 -4.00 7.33
C SER A 113 -18.81 -5.31 8.10
N ASP A 114 -18.39 -6.40 7.45
CA ASP A 114 -18.21 -7.71 8.06
C ASP A 114 -16.94 -7.76 8.93
N PRO A 115 -17.04 -7.88 10.28
CA PRO A 115 -15.87 -7.89 11.16
C PRO A 115 -14.95 -9.08 10.92
N GLU A 116 -15.49 -10.23 10.53
CA GLU A 116 -14.69 -11.42 10.24
C GLU A 116 -13.84 -11.21 9.00
N PHE A 117 -14.41 -10.58 7.97
CA PHE A 117 -13.65 -10.19 6.78
C PHE A 117 -12.56 -9.17 7.10
N LEU A 118 -12.86 -8.16 7.93
CA LEU A 118 -11.91 -7.12 8.32
C LEU A 118 -10.71 -7.67 9.11
N ARG A 119 -10.89 -8.78 9.84
CA ARG A 119 -9.83 -9.49 10.58
C ARG A 119 -8.95 -10.38 9.71
N LEU A 120 -9.34 -10.66 8.47
CA LEU A 120 -8.53 -11.49 7.58
C LEU A 120 -7.16 -10.84 7.31
N PRO A 121 -6.11 -11.63 6.99
CA PRO A 121 -4.84 -11.08 6.55
C PRO A 121 -5.02 -10.14 5.36
N PRO A 122 -4.27 -9.01 5.28
CA PRO A 122 -4.44 -8.02 4.21
C PRO A 122 -4.36 -8.61 2.80
N HIS A 123 -3.50 -9.60 2.59
CA HIS A 123 -3.38 -10.32 1.32
C HIS A 123 -4.69 -11.05 0.91
N ALA A 124 -5.38 -11.68 1.86
CA ALA A 124 -6.64 -12.37 1.60
C ALA A 124 -7.76 -11.36 1.26
N GLN A 125 -7.80 -10.22 1.95
CA GLN A 125 -8.72 -9.14 1.62
C GLN A 125 -8.46 -8.60 0.21
N LEU A 126 -7.20 -8.43 -0.17
CA LEU A 126 -6.82 -7.98 -1.52
C LEU A 126 -7.26 -8.98 -2.61
N GLN A 127 -7.07 -10.27 -2.38
CA GLN A 127 -7.53 -11.31 -3.31
C GLN A 127 -9.05 -11.29 -3.48
N PHE A 128 -9.79 -11.16 -2.39
CA PHE A 128 -11.24 -10.98 -2.45
C PHE A 128 -11.61 -9.79 -3.34
N TRP A 129 -11.06 -8.60 -3.08
CA TRP A 129 -11.38 -7.39 -3.84
C TRP A 129 -11.02 -7.50 -5.33
N ARG A 130 -9.92 -8.18 -5.67
CA ARG A 130 -9.57 -8.46 -7.08
C ARG A 130 -10.59 -9.35 -7.77
N SER A 131 -10.96 -10.47 -7.13
CA SER A 131 -12.00 -11.37 -7.67
C SER A 131 -13.37 -10.68 -7.77
N PHE A 132 -13.69 -9.81 -6.81
CA PHE A 132 -14.88 -8.99 -6.81
C PHE A 132 -14.88 -8.02 -8.00
N ALA A 133 -13.79 -7.29 -8.26
CA ALA A 133 -13.68 -6.38 -9.40
C ALA A 133 -13.81 -7.10 -10.75
N SER A 134 -13.30 -8.33 -10.85
CA SER A 134 -13.48 -9.14 -12.06
C SER A 134 -14.93 -9.57 -12.28
N ARG A 135 -15.68 -9.86 -11.20
CA ARG A 135 -17.08 -10.28 -11.29
C ARG A 135 -18.03 -9.10 -11.44
N TYR A 136 -17.70 -7.97 -10.82
CA TYR A 136 -18.50 -6.76 -10.79
C TYR A 136 -17.69 -5.53 -11.25
N PRO A 137 -17.28 -5.46 -12.54
CA PRO A 137 -16.44 -4.37 -13.06
C PRO A 137 -17.06 -2.95 -12.98
N MET A 138 -18.38 -2.81 -12.92
CA MET A 138 -19.05 -1.51 -12.80
C MET A 138 -19.07 -0.94 -11.38
N VAL A 139 -18.71 -1.70 -10.35
CA VAL A 139 -18.68 -1.22 -8.96
C VAL A 139 -17.26 -0.84 -8.58
N SER A 140 -17.01 0.46 -8.34
CA SER A 140 -15.68 0.93 -7.90
C SER A 140 -15.31 0.36 -6.53
N ILE A 141 -14.05 -0.04 -6.39
CA ILE A 141 -13.43 -0.57 -5.16
C ILE A 141 -12.20 0.24 -4.73
N ASP A 142 -12.00 1.43 -5.32
CA ASP A 142 -10.75 2.18 -5.19
C ASP A 142 -10.50 2.63 -3.75
N ALA A 143 -11.56 3.06 -3.06
CA ALA A 143 -11.50 3.46 -1.66
C ALA A 143 -11.06 2.31 -0.75
N GLU A 144 -11.59 1.10 -0.95
CA GLU A 144 -11.25 -0.08 -0.16
C GLU A 144 -9.82 -0.54 -0.41
N LEU A 145 -9.38 -0.49 -1.68
CA LEU A 145 -8.00 -0.80 -2.03
C LEU A 145 -7.02 0.22 -1.46
N GLN A 146 -7.37 1.50 -1.45
CA GLN A 146 -6.54 2.54 -0.85
C GLN A 146 -6.41 2.34 0.67
N ALA A 147 -7.54 2.19 1.37
CA ALA A 147 -7.53 1.95 2.81
C ALA A 147 -6.74 0.68 3.19
N LEU A 148 -6.85 -0.38 2.38
CA LEU A 148 -6.09 -1.61 2.58
C LEU A 148 -4.58 -1.40 2.39
N ARG A 149 -4.18 -0.62 1.38
CA ARG A 149 -2.76 -0.28 1.14
C ARG A 149 -2.18 0.54 2.30
N GLU A 150 -2.91 1.55 2.76
CA GLU A 150 -2.52 2.38 3.90
C GLU A 150 -2.35 1.51 5.16
N ARG A 151 -3.28 0.58 5.43
CA ARG A 151 -3.17 -0.33 6.57
C ARG A 151 -1.94 -1.24 6.48
N ILE A 152 -1.65 -1.80 5.29
CA ILE A 152 -0.46 -2.63 5.06
C ILE A 152 0.81 -1.84 5.34
N GLU A 153 0.87 -0.59 4.86
CA GLU A 153 2.03 0.27 5.05
C GLU A 153 2.22 0.64 6.52
N THR A 154 1.15 1.02 7.22
CA THR A 154 1.19 1.29 8.67
C THR A 154 1.64 0.06 9.47
N GLU A 155 1.13 -1.13 9.15
CA GLU A 155 1.53 -2.37 9.81
C GLU A 155 3.03 -2.66 9.58
N LYS A 156 3.51 -2.41 8.36
CA LYS A 156 4.94 -2.56 8.02
C LYS A 156 5.80 -1.58 8.81
N GLN A 157 5.42 -0.30 8.87
CA GLN A 157 6.14 0.72 9.62
C GLN A 157 6.21 0.40 11.12
N LEU A 158 5.11 -0.06 11.72
CA LEU A 158 5.09 -0.47 13.13
C LEU A 158 6.07 -1.62 13.38
N ARG A 159 6.08 -2.65 12.52
CA ARG A 159 7.02 -3.77 12.64
C ARG A 159 8.48 -3.33 12.50
N GLU A 160 8.77 -2.40 11.60
CA GLU A 160 10.12 -1.85 11.44
C GLU A 160 10.57 -1.05 12.69
N LEU A 161 9.66 -0.28 13.29
CA LEU A 161 9.92 0.46 14.53
C LEU A 161 10.12 -0.46 15.74
N GLU A 162 9.32 -1.52 15.86
CA GLU A 162 9.47 -2.55 16.88
C GLU A 162 10.82 -3.25 16.75
N ALA A 163 11.16 -3.73 15.55
CA ALA A 163 12.45 -4.37 15.28
C ALA A 163 13.64 -3.44 15.60
N ALA A 164 13.56 -2.16 15.23
CA ALA A 164 14.60 -1.18 15.56
C ALA A 164 14.71 -0.93 17.07
N SER A 165 13.60 -0.99 17.80
CA SER A 165 13.56 -0.83 19.26
C SER A 165 14.18 -2.05 19.95
N ASP A 166 13.87 -3.25 19.49
CA ASP A 166 14.43 -4.51 20.00
C ASP A 166 15.95 -4.55 19.79
N ASP A 167 16.42 -4.18 18.59
CA ASP A 167 17.85 -4.06 18.28
C ASP A 167 18.55 -3.06 19.20
N ARG A 168 17.89 -1.94 19.51
CA ARG A 168 18.44 -0.93 20.41
C ARG A 168 18.50 -1.45 21.85
N LEU A 169 17.47 -2.17 22.30
CA LEU A 169 17.41 -2.76 23.62
C LEU A 169 18.53 -3.79 23.79
N ALA A 170 18.69 -4.72 22.83
CA ALA A 170 19.74 -5.73 22.84
C ALA A 170 21.16 -5.11 22.91
N ARG A 171 21.39 -4.02 22.17
CA ARG A 171 22.67 -3.28 22.25
C ARG A 171 22.88 -2.63 23.62
N LEU A 172 21.83 -2.09 24.23
CA LEU A 172 21.93 -1.49 25.57
C LEU A 172 22.19 -2.55 26.64
N GLU A 173 21.50 -3.69 26.57
CA GLU A 173 21.71 -4.84 27.47
C GLU A 173 23.16 -5.31 27.40
N THR A 174 23.69 -5.52 26.18
CA THR A 174 25.10 -5.89 25.98
C THR A 174 26.05 -4.89 26.64
N ARG A 175 25.81 -3.59 26.47
CA ARG A 175 26.65 -2.54 27.08
C ARG A 175 26.57 -2.51 28.61
N VAL A 176 25.39 -2.79 29.17
CA VAL A 176 25.19 -2.88 30.61
C VAL A 176 25.94 -4.09 31.17
N GLU A 177 25.83 -5.26 30.53
CA GLU A 177 26.57 -6.46 30.92
C GLU A 177 28.09 -6.24 30.91
N GLU A 178 28.63 -5.59 29.88
CA GLU A 178 30.04 -5.21 29.80
C GLU A 178 30.45 -4.22 30.88
N ALA A 179 29.60 -3.24 31.20
CA ALA A 179 29.86 -2.27 32.26
C ALA A 179 29.87 -2.93 33.64
N GLU A 180 28.91 -3.81 33.91
CA GLU A 180 28.85 -4.59 35.15
C GLU A 180 30.02 -5.57 35.28
N ALA A 181 30.40 -6.25 34.20
CA ALA A 181 31.57 -7.12 34.20
C ALA A 181 32.85 -6.37 34.56
N ARG A 182 33.03 -5.17 33.99
CA ARG A 182 34.15 -4.27 34.33
C ARG A 182 34.08 -3.80 35.78
N ALA A 183 32.90 -3.42 36.27
CA ALA A 183 32.72 -3.00 37.66
C ALA A 183 33.09 -4.13 38.64
N ARG A 184 32.59 -5.36 38.41
CA ARG A 184 32.95 -6.55 39.19
C ARG A 184 34.45 -6.80 39.18
N GLN A 185 35.11 -6.67 38.04
CA GLN A 185 36.56 -6.85 37.93
C GLN A 185 37.34 -5.79 38.74
N LEU A 186 36.94 -4.52 38.67
CA LEU A 186 37.56 -3.44 39.42
C LEU A 186 37.36 -3.59 40.93
N GLU A 187 36.19 -4.06 41.37
CA GLU A 187 35.94 -4.36 42.79
C GLU A 187 36.85 -5.47 43.31
N LEU A 188 37.01 -6.55 42.54
CA LEU A 188 37.93 -7.63 42.88
C LEU A 188 39.38 -7.13 43.00
N GLN A 189 39.83 -6.28 42.07
CA GLN A 189 41.16 -5.67 42.11
C GLN A 189 41.33 -4.73 43.30
N ALA A 190 40.35 -3.86 43.57
CA ALA A 190 40.37 -2.93 44.70
C ALA A 190 40.41 -3.68 46.04
N ASN A 191 39.62 -4.75 46.19
CA ASN A 191 39.64 -5.60 47.37
C ASN A 191 40.99 -6.30 47.54
N ALA A 192 41.57 -6.84 46.46
CA ALA A 192 42.90 -7.44 46.49
C ALA A 192 43.98 -6.44 46.95
N LEU A 193 43.95 -5.21 46.43
CA LEU A 193 44.87 -4.13 46.85
C LEU A 193 44.67 -3.75 48.32
N ARG A 194 43.43 -3.67 48.81
CA ARG A 194 43.13 -3.42 50.24
C ARG A 194 43.70 -4.52 51.12
N HIS A 195 43.53 -5.79 50.74
CA HIS A 195 44.10 -6.93 51.46
C HIS A 195 45.64 -6.93 51.46
N PHE A 196 46.26 -6.62 50.31
CA PHE A 196 47.70 -6.49 50.20
C PHE A 196 48.23 -5.37 51.11
N ASN A 197 47.64 -4.18 51.04
CA ASN A 197 48.02 -3.05 51.88
C ASN A 197 47.86 -3.34 53.38
N ARG A 198 46.78 -4.03 53.79
CA ARG A 198 46.55 -4.44 55.18
C ARG A 198 47.60 -5.44 55.68
N ARG A 199 48.00 -6.41 54.85
CA ARG A 199 49.08 -7.35 55.19
C ARG A 199 50.44 -6.66 55.30
N SER A 200 50.71 -5.72 54.40
CA SER A 200 51.95 -4.94 54.40
C SER A 200 52.05 -4.03 55.63
N SER A 201 50.97 -3.32 56.00
CA SER A 201 50.98 -2.43 57.18
C SER A 201 51.11 -3.18 58.51
N SER A 202 50.53 -4.39 58.62
CA SER A 202 50.67 -5.23 59.81
C SER A 202 52.11 -5.72 60.04
N ARG A 203 52.97 -5.74 59.01
CA ARG A 203 54.35 -6.22 59.10
C ARG A 203 55.35 -5.14 59.52
N TYR A 204 54.96 -3.86 59.46
CA TYR A 204 55.77 -2.71 59.89
C TYR A 204 55.35 -2.14 61.25
N HIS A 205 54.57 -2.88 62.04
CA HIS A 205 54.36 -2.60 63.47
C HIS A 205 55.46 -3.24 64.34
N TYR A 206 56.72 -3.19 63.88
CA TYR A 206 57.86 -3.38 64.78
C TYR A 206 58.12 -2.03 65.44
N GLY A 207 58.03 -2.02 66.78
CA GLY A 207 58.09 -0.83 67.61
C GLY A 207 59.19 0.13 67.16
N SER A 208 58.77 1.34 66.79
CA SER A 208 59.64 2.50 66.81
C SER A 208 60.04 2.75 68.26
N ALA A 209 61.00 1.98 68.76
CA ALA A 209 61.88 2.43 69.81
C ALA A 209 62.59 3.65 69.22
N ILE A 210 62.17 4.84 69.66
CA ILE A 210 62.88 6.08 69.39
C ILE A 210 64.22 5.94 70.12
N ILE A 211 65.24 5.40 69.44
CA ILE A 211 66.61 5.44 69.91
C ILE A 211 67.07 6.89 69.69
N ILE A 212 67.06 7.69 70.76
CA ILE A 212 67.76 8.97 70.84
C ILE A 212 69.25 8.64 70.93
N GLY A 213 69.84 8.27 69.80
CA GLY A 213 71.27 8.04 69.63
C GLY A 213 71.94 9.33 69.19
N ALA A 214 72.76 9.90 70.06
CA ALA A 214 73.56 11.08 69.78
C ALA A 214 74.50 10.86 68.57
N GLY A 215 74.61 11.88 67.71
CA GLY A 215 75.73 12.05 66.79
C GLY A 215 75.69 11.21 65.51
N GLY A 216 74.79 11.53 64.58
CA GLY A 216 74.80 10.96 63.24
C GLY A 216 74.23 11.93 62.22
N TYR A 217 75.04 12.34 61.27
CA TYR A 217 74.76 13.33 60.22
C TYR A 217 73.43 13.01 59.48
N CYS A 218 72.41 13.85 59.67
CA CYS A 218 71.18 13.79 58.89
C CYS A 218 71.44 14.33 57.47
N PRO A 219 71.27 13.54 56.40
CA PRO A 219 71.27 14.11 55.06
C PRO A 219 70.10 15.08 54.89
N PRO A 220 70.25 16.15 54.09
CA PRO A 220 69.19 17.13 53.89
C PRO A 220 67.94 16.43 53.33
N VAL A 221 66.85 16.54 54.07
CA VAL A 221 65.51 16.10 53.67
C VAL A 221 65.19 16.79 52.35
N ARG A 222 65.16 16.02 51.24
CA ARG A 222 64.65 16.55 49.96
C ARG A 222 63.20 16.98 50.20
N PRO A 223 62.78 18.18 49.77
CA PRO A 223 61.40 18.62 49.93
C PRO A 223 60.51 17.58 49.25
N ILE A 224 59.63 16.97 50.05
CA ILE A 224 58.58 16.08 49.56
C ILE A 224 57.77 16.95 48.60
N ARG A 225 57.82 16.64 47.29
CA ARG A 225 56.93 17.30 46.33
C ARG A 225 55.51 17.07 46.82
N PRO A 226 54.69 18.12 47.04
CA PRO A 226 53.31 17.93 47.41
C PRO A 226 52.66 17.03 46.36
N LEU A 227 52.03 15.95 46.82
CA LEU A 227 51.21 15.10 45.95
C LEU A 227 50.22 16.03 45.22
N PRO A 228 50.04 15.88 43.89
CA PRO A 228 49.05 16.66 43.18
C PRO A 228 47.72 16.47 43.90
N HIS A 229 47.11 17.58 44.32
CA HIS A 229 45.80 17.54 44.95
C HIS A 229 44.86 16.75 44.03
N PRO A 230 44.03 15.83 44.58
CA PRO A 230 43.03 15.18 43.76
C PRO A 230 42.23 16.29 43.06
N PRO A 231 41.91 16.14 41.75
CA PRO A 231 41.11 17.12 41.04
C PRO A 231 39.88 17.40 41.90
N ARG A 232 39.61 18.69 42.13
CA ARG A 232 38.40 19.10 42.86
C ARG A 232 37.22 18.38 42.19
N PRO A 233 36.30 17.78 42.96
CA PRO A 233 35.10 17.20 42.38
C PRO A 233 34.44 18.31 41.55
N VAL A 234 34.42 18.13 40.24
CA VAL A 234 33.60 18.96 39.36
C VAL A 234 32.17 18.90 39.90
N PRO A 235 31.46 20.03 40.04
CA PRO A 235 30.10 20.05 40.55
C PRO A 235 29.19 19.28 39.57
N TYR A 236 29.10 17.97 39.78
CA TYR A 236 28.41 17.02 38.91
C TYR A 236 26.88 17.05 39.14
N ALA A 237 26.44 17.65 40.25
CA ALA A 237 25.03 17.73 40.63
C ALA A 237 24.24 18.73 39.76
N ASP A 238 24.84 19.87 39.41
CA ASP A 238 24.14 20.91 38.64
C ASP A 238 24.03 20.55 37.15
N SER A 239 24.99 19.80 36.60
CA SER A 239 24.96 19.43 35.17
C SER A 239 23.88 18.41 34.81
N ILE A 240 23.52 17.51 35.72
CA ILE A 240 22.50 16.48 35.45
C ILE A 240 21.09 17.07 35.54
N THR A 241 20.83 17.92 36.53
CA THR A 241 19.54 18.60 36.68
C THR A 241 19.31 19.59 35.54
N GLU A 242 20.33 20.35 35.13
CA GLU A 242 20.22 21.24 33.95
C GLU A 242 20.04 20.46 32.64
N ALA A 243 20.78 19.37 32.44
CA ALA A 243 20.63 18.53 31.24
C ALA A 243 19.23 17.89 31.19
N ARG A 244 18.70 17.44 32.33
CA ARG A 244 17.34 16.90 32.43
C ARG A 244 16.28 17.98 32.19
N ALA A 245 16.48 19.19 32.70
CA ALA A 245 15.58 20.31 32.46
C ALA A 245 15.53 20.71 30.98
N ARG A 246 16.68 20.76 30.29
CA ARG A 246 16.72 21.01 28.84
C ARG A 246 16.04 19.90 28.04
N ALA A 247 16.32 18.63 28.36
CA ALA A 247 15.69 17.51 27.68
C ALA A 247 14.17 17.50 27.84
N MET A 248 13.66 17.85 29.04
CA MET A 248 12.22 17.98 29.27
C MET A 248 11.61 19.16 28.49
N ALA A 249 12.30 20.30 28.41
CA ALA A 249 11.84 21.45 27.63
C ALA A 249 11.75 21.14 26.12
N ASP A 250 12.71 20.40 25.57
CA ASP A 250 12.70 19.98 24.16
C ASP A 250 11.56 19.00 23.86
N ILE A 251 11.25 18.09 24.79
CA ILE A 251 10.10 17.17 24.68
C ILE A 251 8.79 17.95 24.71
N GLU A 252 8.64 18.93 25.60
CA GLU A 252 7.44 19.77 25.67
C GLU A 252 7.26 20.65 24.42
N ALA A 253 8.36 21.20 23.89
CA ALA A 253 8.34 21.96 22.64
C ALA A 253 7.91 21.09 21.45
N SER A 254 8.47 19.89 21.34
CA SER A 254 8.11 18.92 20.29
C SER A 254 6.64 18.50 20.40
N ARG A 255 6.16 18.28 21.63
CA ARG A 255 4.76 17.93 21.89
C ARG A 255 3.80 19.05 21.49
N ARG A 256 4.13 20.33 21.75
CA ARG A 256 3.32 21.47 21.28
C ARG A 256 3.27 21.57 19.77
N ALA A 257 4.39 21.35 19.08
CA ALA A 257 4.43 21.41 17.62
C ALA A 257 3.48 20.38 16.98
N ILE A 258 3.51 19.14 17.49
CA ILE A 258 2.62 18.06 17.02
C ILE A 258 1.14 18.42 17.23
N TYR A 259 0.77 18.98 18.39
CA TYR A 259 -0.62 19.37 18.62
C TYR A 259 -1.07 20.58 17.78
N SER A 260 -0.18 21.52 17.47
CA SER A 260 -0.53 22.65 16.59
C SER A 260 -0.82 22.25 15.14
N GLU A 261 -0.24 21.14 14.66
CA GLU A 261 -0.53 20.60 13.32
C GLU A 261 -1.87 19.85 13.27
N ILE A 262 -2.39 19.39 14.42
CA ILE A 262 -3.65 18.64 14.49
C ILE A 262 -4.87 19.58 14.63
N GLU A 263 -4.68 20.80 15.16
CA GLU A 263 -5.77 21.77 15.42
C GLU A 263 -6.02 22.79 14.30
N THR A 264 -5.39 22.67 13.13
CA THR A 264 -5.70 23.52 11.96
C THR A 264 -6.64 22.79 10.98
N PRO A 265 -7.94 23.13 10.94
CA PRO A 265 -8.89 22.58 9.96
C PRO A 265 -8.68 23.13 8.54
#